data_AF-A0AAU1FZG9-F1
#
_entry.id   AF-A0AAU1FZG9-F1
#
_cell.length_a   1.000
_cell.length_b   1.000
_cell.length_c   1.000
_cell.angle_alpha   90.00
_cell.angle_beta   90.00
_cell.angle_gamma   90.00
#
_symmetry.space_group_name_H-M   'P 1'
#
loop_
_entity.id
_entity.type
_entity.pdbx_description
1 polymer ?
#
loop_
_entity_poly.entity_id
_entity_poly.type
_entity_poly.pdbx_seq_one_letter_code
_entity_poly.pdbx_strand_id
1 'polypeptide(L)'
;MNESGTSLVVFASFLSDLAVDLEEGHVLAQWALQAPRKAWLLRPGDVLVSPGPLSREFRRYVSGLTLVPSDQTAVIEVPPAGTVPVAQAVR
;
A
#
# COMPACT_ATOMS: atom_id res chain seq x y z
N MET A 1 -15.98 18.75 -10.69
CA MET A 1 -16.96 18.65 -9.59
C MET A 1 -16.22 18.03 -8.42
N ASN A 2 -15.75 18.84 -7.48
CA ASN A 2 -15.17 18.35 -6.24
C ASN A 2 -16.32 17.93 -5.34
N GLU A 3 -16.70 16.65 -5.36
CA GLU A 3 -17.20 16.07 -4.13
C GLU A 3 -15.99 16.05 -3.20
N SER A 4 -16.09 16.74 -2.06
CA SER A 4 -15.18 16.54 -0.93
C SER A 4 -15.42 15.13 -0.39
N GLY A 5 -15.05 14.13 -1.20
CA GLY A 5 -15.09 12.73 -0.87
C GLY A 5 -14.02 12.46 0.17
N THR A 6 -14.40 11.78 1.25
CA THR A 6 -13.50 11.39 2.33
C THR A 6 -12.29 10.65 1.77
N SER A 7 -11.08 11.19 1.99
CA SER A 7 -9.82 10.47 1.72
C SER A 7 -9.80 9.15 2.48
N LEU A 8 -9.43 8.08 1.78
CA LEU A 8 -9.24 6.77 2.37
C LEU A 8 -7.76 6.52 2.67
N VAL A 9 -7.52 5.81 3.77
CA VAL A 9 -6.22 5.18 4.04
C VAL A 9 -6.35 3.70 3.68
N VAL A 10 -5.67 3.29 2.62
CA VAL A 10 -5.67 1.92 2.10
C VAL A 10 -4.42 1.21 2.63
N PHE A 11 -4.61 0.24 3.53
CA PHE A 11 -3.53 -0.63 3.97
C PHE A 11 -3.34 -1.77 2.97
N ALA A 12 -2.15 -1.88 2.40
CA ALA A 12 -1.74 -3.04 1.60
C ALA A 12 -1.22 -4.19 2.48
N SER A 13 -1.76 -4.33 3.69
CA SER A 13 -1.52 -5.50 4.52
C SER A 13 -2.25 -6.69 3.92
N PHE A 14 -1.54 -7.79 3.74
CA PHE A 14 -2.13 -9.09 3.39
C PHE A 14 -2.04 -10.10 4.53
N LEU A 15 -1.38 -9.72 5.62
CA LEU A 15 -0.99 -10.62 6.69
C LEU A 15 -1.81 -10.30 7.92
N SER A 16 -2.53 -11.31 8.39
CA SER A 16 -3.12 -11.31 9.72
C SER A 16 -2.12 -11.99 10.65
N ASP A 17 -1.67 -11.28 11.67
CA ASP A 17 -0.84 -11.81 12.77
C ASP A 17 -1.55 -12.91 13.57
N LEU A 18 -2.86 -13.09 13.38
CA LEU A 18 -3.61 -14.24 13.88
C LEU A 18 -3.53 -15.47 12.99
N ALA A 19 -3.16 -15.32 11.72
CA ALA A 19 -3.19 -16.39 10.71
C ALA A 19 -1.79 -16.83 10.25
N VAL A 20 -0.77 -16.00 10.44
CA VAL A 20 0.61 -16.29 10.04
C VAL A 20 1.57 -15.95 11.19
N ASP A 21 2.66 -16.70 11.27
CA ASP A 21 3.78 -16.35 12.14
C ASP A 21 4.56 -15.18 11.50
N LEU A 22 4.67 -14.06 12.23
CA LEU A 22 5.40 -12.87 11.78
C LEU A 22 6.93 -13.07 11.77
N GLU A 23 7.43 -14.13 12.41
CA GLU A 23 8.86 -14.50 12.42
C GLU A 23 9.29 -15.20 11.12
N GLU A 24 8.35 -15.68 10.29
CA GLU A 24 8.60 -16.26 8.96
C GLU A 24 8.90 -15.18 7.90
N GLY A 25 9.71 -14.18 8.26
CA GLY A 25 9.89 -12.92 7.51
C GLY A 25 10.27 -13.09 6.04
N HIS A 26 10.96 -14.19 5.67
CA HIS A 26 11.27 -14.46 4.26
C HIS A 26 10.02 -14.78 3.42
N VAL A 27 9.11 -15.60 3.94
CA VAL A 27 7.84 -15.94 3.26
C VAL A 27 6.95 -14.70 3.17
N LEU A 28 6.89 -13.92 4.26
CA LEU A 28 6.11 -12.70 4.32
C LEU A 28 6.61 -11.63 3.35
N ALA A 29 7.93 -11.51 3.17
CA ALA A 29 8.53 -10.63 2.18
C ALA A 29 8.13 -11.00 0.73
N GLN A 30 8.06 -12.31 0.41
CA GLN A 30 7.57 -12.75 -0.91
C GLN A 30 6.11 -12.39 -1.13
N TRP A 31 5.27 -12.50 -0.10
CA TRP A 31 3.85 -12.15 -0.22
C TRP A 31 3.65 -10.63 -0.31
N ALA A 32 4.50 -9.84 0.36
CA ALA A 32 4.51 -8.38 0.28
C ALA A 32 4.74 -7.85 -1.14
N LEU A 33 5.37 -8.62 -2.04
CA LEU A 33 5.51 -8.25 -3.47
C LEU A 33 4.16 -8.06 -4.17
N GLN A 34 3.07 -8.58 -3.60
CA GLN A 34 1.72 -8.40 -4.13
C GLN A 34 1.06 -7.10 -3.64
N ALA A 35 1.63 -6.38 -2.67
CA ALA A 35 1.09 -5.14 -2.11
C ALA A 35 0.79 -4.04 -3.15
N PRO A 36 1.62 -3.84 -4.20
CA PRO A 36 1.39 -2.79 -5.21
C PRO A 36 0.01 -2.86 -5.89
N ARG A 37 -0.64 -4.03 -5.92
CA ARG A 37 -1.97 -4.18 -6.53
C ARG A 37 -3.07 -3.32 -5.87
N LYS A 38 -2.85 -2.83 -4.64
CA LYS A 38 -3.80 -1.91 -4.00
C LYS A 38 -3.79 -0.51 -4.61
N ALA A 39 -2.76 -0.13 -5.36
CA ALA A 39 -2.70 1.15 -6.07
C ALA A 39 -3.84 1.34 -7.08
N TRP A 40 -4.40 0.26 -7.61
CA TRP A 40 -5.56 0.29 -8.52
C TRP A 40 -6.85 0.78 -7.88
N LEU A 41 -6.92 0.84 -6.54
CA LEU A 41 -8.12 1.25 -5.81
C LEU A 41 -8.12 2.75 -5.47
N LEU A 42 -6.99 3.44 -5.67
CA LEU A 42 -6.80 4.80 -5.20
C LEU A 42 -7.63 5.80 -5.99
N ARG A 43 -8.16 6.78 -5.27
CA ARG A 43 -8.82 7.97 -5.78
C ARG A 43 -7.99 9.22 -5.43
N PRO A 44 -8.24 10.37 -6.07
CA PRO A 44 -7.63 11.63 -5.66
C PRO A 44 -7.82 11.89 -4.16
N GLY A 45 -6.72 12.14 -3.46
CA GLY A 45 -6.66 12.36 -2.02
C GLY A 45 -6.33 11.12 -1.18
N ASP A 46 -6.35 9.91 -1.74
CA ASP A 46 -6.13 8.69 -0.97
C ASP A 46 -4.66 8.48 -0.58
N VAL A 47 -4.46 7.72 0.51
CA VAL A 47 -3.14 7.32 1.03
C VAL A 47 -3.02 5.80 0.96
N LEU A 48 -1.95 5.29 0.34
CA LEU A 48 -1.59 3.88 0.33
C LEU A 48 -0.48 3.62 1.33
N VAL A 49 -0.70 2.72 2.29
CA VAL A 49 0.34 2.20 3.19
C VAL A 49 0.83 0.86 2.66
N SER A 50 2.11 0.74 2.32
CA SER A 50 2.69 -0.44 1.68
C SER A 50 3.88 -1.02 2.46
N PRO A 51 3.95 -2.34 2.70
CA PRO A 51 5.08 -3.01 3.38
C PRO A 51 6.33 -3.17 2.49
N GLY A 52 6.57 -2.21 1.59
CA GLY A 52 7.64 -2.23 0.63
C GLY A 52 7.45 -1.19 -0.47
N PRO A 53 8.52 -0.90 -1.24
CA PRO A 53 8.52 0.18 -2.19
C PRO A 53 7.60 -0.07 -3.39
N LEU A 54 6.93 0.99 -3.83
CA LEU A 54 6.24 1.00 -5.12
C LEU A 54 7.10 1.72 -6.14
N SER A 55 7.51 1.01 -7.19
CA SER A 55 8.34 1.62 -8.23
C SER A 55 7.64 2.83 -8.88
N ARG A 56 8.43 3.83 -9.26
CA ARG A 56 7.94 5.05 -9.90
C ARG A 56 7.28 4.73 -11.24
N GLU A 57 7.85 3.77 -11.97
CA GLU A 57 7.36 3.28 -13.26
C GLU A 57 5.98 2.65 -13.10
N PHE A 58 5.79 1.81 -12.08
CA PHE A 58 4.50 1.21 -11.79
C PHE A 58 3.46 2.25 -11.39
N ARG A 59 3.82 3.22 -10.54
CA ARG A 59 2.92 4.33 -10.17
C ARG A 59 2.49 5.14 -11.39
N ARG A 60 3.42 5.43 -12.32
CA ARG A 60 3.10 6.12 -13.58
C ARG A 60 2.17 5.28 -14.46
N TYR A 61 2.42 3.98 -14.55
CA TYR A 61 1.59 3.05 -15.32
C TYR A 61 0.15 2.99 -14.80
N VAL A 62 -0.04 2.77 -13.49
CA VAL A 62 -1.37 2.73 -12.86
C VAL A 62 -2.08 4.07 -12.98
N SER A 63 -1.37 5.18 -12.73
CA SER A 63 -1.91 6.53 -12.87
C SER A 63 -2.45 6.80 -14.29
N GLY A 64 -1.71 6.38 -15.32
CA GLY A 64 -2.14 6.51 -16.71
C GLY A 64 -3.41 5.71 -17.05
N LEU A 65 -3.60 4.55 -16.43
CA LEU A 65 -4.76 3.68 -16.69
C LEU A 65 -5.99 4.01 -15.83
N THR A 66 -5.77 4.48 -14.61
CA THR A 66 -6.85 4.88 -13.68
C THR A 66 -7.28 6.33 -13.86
N LEU A 67 -6.50 7.12 -14.62
CA LEU A 67 -6.66 8.57 -14.76
C LEU A 67 -6.58 9.33 -13.42
N VAL A 68 -5.99 8.72 -12.39
CA VAL A 68 -5.71 9.34 -11.10
C VAL A 68 -4.25 9.80 -11.11
N PRO A 69 -3.97 11.11 -11.11
CA PRO A 69 -2.61 11.63 -11.08
C PRO A 69 -1.83 11.13 -9.85
N SER A 70 -0.60 10.68 -10.05
CA SER A 70 0.20 10.08 -8.97
C SER A 70 0.61 11.06 -7.88
N ASP A 71 0.55 12.37 -8.15
CA ASP A 71 0.74 13.48 -7.23
C ASP A 71 -0.53 13.81 -6.41
N GLN A 72 -1.69 13.28 -6.80
CA GLN A 72 -2.93 13.35 -6.04
C GLN A 72 -3.13 12.14 -5.11
N THR A 73 -2.12 11.29 -4.96
CA THR A 73 -2.15 10.15 -4.03
C THR A 73 -0.86 10.12 -3.23
N ALA A 74 -0.94 9.76 -1.95
CA ALA A 74 0.24 9.56 -1.13
C ALA A 74 0.57 8.07 -1.01
N VAL A 75 1.86 7.74 -0.96
CA VAL A 75 2.32 6.38 -0.65
C VAL A 75 3.23 6.47 0.57
N ILE A 76 2.87 5.77 1.63
CA ILE A 76 3.66 5.59 2.84
C ILE A 76 4.25 4.20 2.79
N GLU A 77 5.57 4.13 2.65
CA GLU A 77 6.31 2.88 2.71
C GLU A 77 6.65 2.60 4.18
N VAL A 78 6.21 1.45 4.67
CA VAL A 78 6.64 0.95 5.99
C VAL A 78 7.67 -0.15 5.80
N PRO A 79 8.56 -0.37 6.77
CA PRO A 79 9.53 -1.46 6.71
C PRO A 79 8.85 -2.80 6.36
N PRO A 80 9.57 -3.70 5.66
CA PRO A 80 9.04 -5.02 5.31
C PRO A 80 8.44 -5.72 6.52
N ALA A 81 7.34 -6.44 6.31
CA ALA A 81 6.68 -7.19 7.36
C ALA A 81 7.68 -8.08 8.11
N GLY A 82 7.79 -7.85 9.41
CA GLY A 82 8.65 -8.59 10.33
C GLY A 82 8.57 -7.97 11.70
N THR A 83 8.14 -8.75 12.69
CA THR A 83 7.83 -8.39 14.11
C THR A 83 6.54 -7.62 14.42
N VAL A 84 6.01 -6.77 13.53
CA VAL A 84 4.74 -6.03 13.80
C VAL A 84 3.79 -5.96 12.59
N PRO A 85 2.45 -5.90 12.81
CA PRO A 85 1.47 -5.63 11.77
C PRO A 85 1.69 -4.29 11.06
N VAL A 86 1.42 -4.22 9.75
CA VAL A 86 1.59 -3.01 8.91
C VAL A 86 0.90 -1.78 9.50
N ALA A 87 -0.29 -1.94 10.10
CA ALA A 87 -1.02 -0.84 10.72
C ALA A 87 -0.27 -0.21 11.91
N GLN A 88 0.53 -1.02 12.62
CA GLN A 88 1.35 -0.56 13.75
C GLN A 88 2.73 -0.03 13.30
N ALA A 89 3.12 -0.30 12.05
CA ALA A 89 4.38 0.16 11.47
C ALA A 89 4.31 1.60 10.93
N VAL A 90 3.11 2.18 10.81
CA VAL A 90 2.92 3.59 10.42
C VAL A 90 3.32 4.49 11.58
N ARG A 91 4.25 5.41 11.35
CA ARG A 91 4.73 6.41 12.32
C ARG A 91 4.54 7.81 11.79
#